data_AF-A0A7M2QXJ6-F1
#
_entry.id   AF-A0A7M2QXJ6-F1
#
_cell.length_a   1.000
_cell.length_b   1.000
_cell.length_c   1.000
_cell.angle_alpha   90.00
_cell.angle_beta   90.00
_cell.angle_gamma   90.00
#
_symmetry.space_group_name_H-M   'P 1'
#
loop_
_entity.id
_entity.type
_entity.pdbx_description
1 polymer ?
#
loop_
_entity_poly.entity_id
_entity_poly.type
_entity_poly.pdbx_seq_one_letter_code
_entity_poly.pdbx_strand_id
1 'polypeptide(L)'
;MKANNIRNWKTITIALLSLLTSTILIGCENNDDLQQSQSTKKEVEIDTNNDQHNILEYTSELESLQMQTEYMNVQNQYLVNVIKKMMKNFSNEEMLEFSKDQFVYELQVNGESIPKNGQLTIPEGDVEILLLEKGLGYDFLPPKWLEKGKLSGDYIDHILNFDTTNWTPLGTDGTVATAQGYKTTNMKEGERVSLNITDDLKERLSLLTNKIQIDVN
;
A
#
# COMPACT_ATOMS: atom_id res chain seq x y z
N MET A 1 17.60 55.17 -22.67
CA MET A 1 17.14 54.31 -23.79
C MET A 1 17.14 52.84 -23.35
N LYS A 2 16.16 52.39 -22.55
CA LYS A 2 16.08 50.97 -22.10
C LYS A 2 14.70 50.56 -21.56
N ALA A 3 13.62 51.18 -22.04
CA ALA A 3 12.27 50.90 -21.55
C ALA A 3 11.28 50.40 -22.62
N ASN A 4 11.69 50.35 -23.90
CA ASN A 4 10.75 50.04 -25.00
C ASN A 4 10.77 48.58 -25.50
N ASN A 5 11.62 47.71 -24.93
CA ASN A 5 11.80 46.33 -25.45
C ASN A 5 11.09 45.24 -24.63
N ILE A 6 10.62 45.53 -23.41
CA ILE A 6 9.97 44.53 -22.52
C ILE A 6 8.46 44.44 -22.80
N ARG A 7 7.86 45.50 -23.37
CA ARG A 7 6.42 45.56 -23.66
C ARG A 7 6.02 44.72 -24.88
N ASN A 8 6.92 44.55 -25.85
CA ASN A 8 6.63 43.82 -27.10
C ASN A 8 6.74 42.29 -26.95
N TRP A 9 7.44 41.78 -25.93
CA TRP A 9 7.53 40.33 -25.68
C TRP A 9 6.23 39.76 -25.09
N LYS A 10 5.56 40.53 -24.22
CA LYS A 10 4.30 40.11 -23.57
C LYS A 10 3.11 40.12 -24.54
N THR A 11 3.10 41.00 -25.55
CA THR A 11 2.06 40.99 -26.58
C THR A 11 2.22 39.86 -27.59
N ILE A 12 3.44 39.43 -27.90
CA ILE A 12 3.71 38.32 -28.83
C ILE A 12 3.33 36.96 -28.19
N THR A 13 3.55 36.78 -26.89
CA THR A 13 3.22 35.54 -26.18
C THR A 13 1.71 35.36 -25.96
N ILE A 14 0.96 36.45 -25.75
CA ILE A 14 -0.51 36.39 -25.63
C ILE A 14 -1.18 36.13 -26.98
N ALA A 15 -0.64 36.67 -28.08
CA ALA A 15 -1.15 36.43 -29.43
C ALA A 15 -0.94 34.98 -29.90
N LEU A 16 0.14 34.32 -29.47
CA LEU A 16 0.40 32.91 -29.81
C LEU A 16 -0.48 31.94 -29.02
N LEU A 17 -0.86 32.28 -27.79
CA LEU A 17 -1.74 31.45 -26.96
C LEU A 17 -3.21 31.49 -27.43
N SER A 18 -3.69 32.61 -28.00
CA SER A 18 -5.07 32.71 -28.50
C SER A 18 -5.26 32.06 -29.88
N LEU A 19 -4.18 31.81 -30.63
CA LEU A 19 -4.26 31.12 -31.92
C LEU A 19 -4.42 29.60 -31.75
N LEU A 20 -3.92 29.02 -30.65
CA LEU A 20 -3.97 27.58 -30.38
C LEU A 20 -5.31 27.09 -29.82
N THR A 21 -6.18 27.96 -29.31
CA THR A 21 -7.51 27.59 -28.80
C THR A 21 -8.61 27.62 -29.86
N SER A 22 -8.30 27.97 -31.12
CA SER A 22 -9.30 28.16 -32.18
C SER A 22 -9.49 26.95 -33.09
N THR A 23 -8.76 25.85 -32.89
CA THR A 23 -8.79 24.66 -33.78
C THR A 23 -9.50 23.43 -33.22
N ILE A 24 -10.22 23.53 -32.09
CA ILE A 24 -10.96 22.39 -31.48
C ILE A 24 -12.49 22.48 -31.71
N LEU A 25 -12.99 23.40 -32.54
CA LEU A 25 -14.44 23.58 -32.79
C LEU A 25 -14.84 23.50 -34.27
N ILE A 26 -14.33 22.49 -35.00
CA ILE A 26 -14.92 22.10 -36.29
C ILE A 26 -15.31 20.64 -36.21
N GLY A 27 -16.59 20.40 -35.96
CA GLY A 27 -17.21 19.09 -35.86
C GLY A 27 -18.73 19.18 -35.99
N CYS A 28 -19.17 19.62 -37.16
CA CYS A 28 -20.48 19.43 -37.80
C CYS A 28 -21.76 19.93 -37.08
N GLU A 29 -22.29 21.06 -37.56
CA GLU A 29 -23.73 21.31 -37.53
C GLU A 29 -24.24 21.57 -38.96
N ASN A 30 -25.44 21.03 -39.18
CA ASN A 30 -26.13 20.69 -40.43
C ASN A 30 -26.32 21.83 -41.45
N ASN A 31 -26.31 21.44 -42.73
CA ASN A 31 -27.20 22.03 -43.72
C ASN A 31 -28.13 20.92 -44.23
N ASP A 32 -29.38 20.98 -43.79
CA ASP A 32 -30.50 20.29 -44.44
C ASP A 32 -30.80 20.98 -45.77
N ASP A 33 -30.88 20.20 -46.85
CA ASP A 33 -32.06 20.28 -47.72
C ASP A 33 -32.29 18.97 -48.49
N LEU A 34 -33.34 18.28 -48.03
CA LEU A 34 -34.21 17.30 -48.67
C LEU A 34 -34.00 16.95 -50.16
N GLN A 35 -33.77 15.66 -50.43
CA GLN A 35 -34.66 14.90 -51.31
C GLN A 35 -34.71 13.39 -50.97
N GLN A 36 -35.89 13.01 -50.49
CA GLN A 36 -36.42 11.68 -50.25
C GLN A 36 -36.35 10.77 -51.50
N SER A 37 -35.72 9.60 -51.42
CA SER A 37 -36.33 8.32 -51.78
C SER A 37 -35.41 7.12 -51.52
N GLN A 38 -36.02 6.01 -51.11
CA GLN A 38 -35.50 4.64 -51.08
C GLN A 38 -34.67 4.22 -49.85
N SER A 39 -35.45 3.89 -48.81
CA SER A 39 -35.16 2.91 -47.78
C SER A 39 -34.36 1.71 -48.34
N THR A 40 -33.07 1.63 -47.97
CA THR A 40 -32.39 0.34 -47.81
C THR A 40 -32.19 0.14 -46.31
N LYS A 41 -33.24 -0.40 -45.70
CA LYS A 41 -33.31 -0.85 -44.32
C LYS A 41 -32.44 -2.11 -44.19
N LYS A 42 -31.14 -1.96 -43.94
CA LYS A 42 -30.22 -3.06 -43.57
C LYS A 42 -28.83 -2.49 -43.18
N GLU A 43 -28.73 -1.96 -41.96
CA GLU A 43 -27.54 -1.96 -41.09
C GLU A 43 -27.86 -1.11 -39.86
N VAL A 44 -27.26 -1.44 -38.72
CA VAL A 44 -27.57 -0.91 -37.36
C VAL A 44 -28.79 -1.56 -36.67
N GLU A 45 -28.84 -2.89 -36.62
CA GLU A 45 -29.69 -3.61 -35.65
C GLU A 45 -28.96 -4.81 -35.00
N ILE A 46 -27.62 -4.80 -35.05
CA ILE A 46 -26.76 -5.86 -34.52
C ILE A 46 -25.55 -5.21 -33.82
N ASP A 47 -25.80 -4.53 -32.71
CA ASP A 47 -24.78 -4.35 -31.64
C ASP A 47 -25.44 -3.94 -30.31
N THR A 48 -26.59 -3.25 -30.40
CA THR A 48 -27.36 -2.82 -29.23
C THR A 48 -27.79 -3.98 -28.33
N ASN A 49 -28.06 -5.17 -28.89
CA ASN A 49 -28.52 -6.33 -28.13
C ASN A 49 -27.36 -7.02 -27.37
N ASN A 50 -26.14 -6.95 -27.89
CA ASN A 50 -24.93 -7.48 -27.23
C ASN A 50 -24.51 -6.55 -26.10
N ASP A 51 -24.49 -5.23 -26.35
CA ASP A 51 -24.21 -4.22 -25.32
C ASP A 51 -25.28 -4.22 -24.22
N GLN A 52 -26.56 -4.36 -24.57
CA GLN A 52 -27.64 -4.45 -23.60
C GLN A 52 -27.59 -5.75 -22.77
N HIS A 53 -27.19 -6.88 -23.39
CA HIS A 53 -26.93 -8.13 -22.67
C HIS A 53 -25.76 -7.98 -21.68
N ASN A 54 -24.64 -7.39 -22.13
CA ASN A 54 -23.48 -7.14 -21.28
C ASN A 54 -23.79 -6.19 -20.12
N ILE A 55 -24.60 -5.15 -20.34
CA ILE A 55 -25.05 -4.23 -19.28
C ILE A 55 -25.88 -4.98 -18.23
N LEU A 56 -26.80 -5.85 -18.65
CA LEU A 56 -27.62 -6.65 -17.74
C LEU A 56 -26.76 -7.64 -16.94
N GLU A 57 -25.78 -8.28 -17.59
CA GLU A 57 -24.83 -9.20 -16.96
C GLU A 57 -23.96 -8.48 -15.91
N TYR A 58 -23.33 -7.36 -16.27
CA TYR A 58 -22.53 -6.56 -15.33
C TYR A 58 -23.39 -5.99 -14.19
N THR A 59 -24.64 -5.60 -14.46
CA THR A 59 -25.56 -5.14 -13.41
C THR A 59 -25.86 -6.26 -12.43
N SER A 60 -26.15 -7.47 -12.95
CA SER A 60 -26.38 -8.64 -12.10
C SER A 60 -25.13 -9.03 -11.29
N GLU A 61 -23.94 -8.92 -11.88
CA GLU A 61 -22.68 -9.17 -11.17
C GLU A 61 -22.45 -8.14 -10.05
N LEU A 62 -22.68 -6.86 -10.33
CA LEU A 62 -22.57 -5.79 -9.34
C LEU A 62 -23.55 -5.99 -8.18
N GLU A 63 -24.81 -6.32 -8.46
CA GLU A 63 -25.82 -6.60 -7.44
C GLU A 63 -25.43 -7.83 -6.61
N SER A 64 -24.92 -8.88 -7.25
CA SER A 64 -24.41 -10.08 -6.57
C SER A 64 -23.22 -9.75 -5.65
N LEU A 65 -22.24 -8.98 -6.14
CA LEU A 65 -21.08 -8.53 -5.36
C LEU A 65 -21.48 -7.61 -4.20
N GLN A 66 -22.46 -6.73 -4.40
CA GLN A 66 -23.02 -5.89 -3.35
C GLN A 66 -23.68 -6.75 -2.26
N MET A 67 -24.54 -7.70 -2.65
CA MET A 67 -25.18 -8.61 -1.71
C MET A 67 -24.15 -9.45 -0.93
N GLN A 68 -23.10 -9.93 -1.61
CA GLN A 68 -22.02 -10.66 -0.97
C GLN A 68 -21.26 -9.77 0.03
N THR A 69 -20.97 -8.53 -0.35
CA THR A 69 -20.29 -7.55 0.52
C THR A 69 -21.12 -7.23 1.76
N GLU A 70 -22.42 -6.99 1.60
CA GLU A 70 -23.35 -6.75 2.71
C GLU A 70 -23.41 -7.96 3.63
N TYR A 71 -23.55 -9.17 3.08
CA TYR A 71 -23.55 -10.40 3.85
C TYR A 71 -22.25 -10.58 4.64
N MET A 72 -21.09 -10.38 4.00
CA MET A 72 -19.78 -10.43 4.67
C MET A 72 -19.66 -9.38 5.77
N ASN A 73 -20.16 -8.17 5.53
CA ASN A 73 -20.17 -7.11 6.54
C ASN A 73 -21.01 -7.49 7.77
N VAL A 74 -22.21 -8.07 7.56
CA VAL A 74 -23.06 -8.57 8.65
C VAL A 74 -22.36 -9.68 9.44
N GLN A 75 -21.72 -10.64 8.75
CA GLN A 75 -20.95 -11.71 9.41
C GLN A 75 -19.78 -11.13 10.22
N ASN A 76 -19.02 -10.20 9.65
CA ASN A 76 -17.91 -9.54 10.33
C ASN A 76 -18.38 -8.79 11.58
N GLN A 77 -19.49 -8.04 11.49
CA GLN A 77 -20.07 -7.35 12.65
C GLN A 77 -20.52 -8.33 13.73
N TYR A 78 -21.12 -9.45 13.34
CA TYR A 78 -21.48 -10.51 14.30
C TYR A 78 -20.24 -11.05 15.02
N LEU A 79 -19.18 -11.41 14.29
CA LEU A 79 -17.94 -11.91 14.85
C LEU A 79 -17.28 -10.88 15.78
N VAL A 80 -17.17 -9.62 15.35
CA VAL A 80 -16.66 -8.52 16.18
C VAL A 80 -17.44 -8.39 17.48
N ASN A 81 -18.78 -8.48 17.42
CA ASN A 81 -19.63 -8.41 18.61
C ASN A 81 -19.46 -9.61 19.54
N VAL A 82 -19.29 -10.82 19.01
CA VAL A 82 -19.00 -12.02 19.80
C VAL A 82 -17.66 -11.88 20.50
N ILE A 83 -16.60 -11.48 19.77
CA ILE A 83 -15.26 -11.25 20.33
C ILE A 83 -15.32 -10.18 21.43
N LYS A 84 -15.96 -9.02 21.18
CA LYS A 84 -16.15 -7.96 22.19
C LYS A 84 -16.87 -8.46 23.44
N LYS A 85 -17.81 -9.40 23.33
CA LYS A 85 -18.49 -10.01 24.49
C LYS A 85 -17.57 -10.97 25.24
N MET A 86 -16.80 -11.79 24.55
CA MET A 86 -15.86 -12.74 25.15
C MET A 86 -14.74 -12.01 25.91
N MET A 87 -14.19 -10.94 25.32
CA MET A 87 -13.14 -10.11 25.90
C MET A 87 -13.52 -9.46 27.24
N LYS A 88 -14.82 -9.31 27.56
CA LYS A 88 -15.25 -8.75 28.85
C LYS A 88 -14.81 -9.60 30.05
N ASN A 89 -14.52 -10.87 29.82
CA ASN A 89 -14.12 -11.82 30.85
C ASN A 89 -12.60 -12.03 30.91
N PHE A 90 -11.83 -11.40 30.01
CA PHE A 90 -10.38 -11.51 30.03
C PHE A 90 -9.82 -10.74 31.23
N SER A 91 -8.84 -11.33 31.89
CA SER A 91 -7.92 -10.64 32.80
C SER A 91 -7.11 -9.58 32.05
N ASN A 92 -6.40 -8.72 32.79
CA ASN A 92 -5.54 -7.72 32.14
C ASN A 92 -4.38 -8.37 31.36
N GLU A 93 -3.89 -9.50 31.86
CA GLU A 93 -2.83 -10.29 31.26
C GLU A 93 -3.31 -10.92 29.95
N GLU A 94 -4.48 -11.58 29.95
CA GLU A 94 -5.10 -12.14 28.74
C GLU A 94 -5.46 -11.05 27.72
N MET A 95 -5.96 -9.89 28.20
CA MET A 95 -6.22 -8.74 27.33
C MET A 95 -4.93 -8.21 26.69
N LEU A 96 -3.82 -8.20 27.43
CA LEU A 96 -2.55 -7.76 26.91
C LEU A 96 -2.04 -8.72 25.84
N GLU A 97 -2.02 -10.02 26.12
CA GLU A 97 -1.61 -11.07 25.17
C GLU A 97 -2.46 -11.03 23.90
N PHE A 98 -3.79 -10.98 24.05
CA PHE A 98 -4.69 -10.85 22.92
C PHE A 98 -4.45 -9.57 22.11
N SER A 99 -4.09 -8.47 22.78
CA SER A 99 -3.76 -7.21 22.10
C SER A 99 -2.44 -7.30 21.34
N LYS A 100 -1.45 -8.00 21.90
CA LYS A 100 -0.16 -8.26 21.27
C LYS A 100 -0.31 -9.02 19.95
N ASP A 101 -1.23 -10.00 19.92
CA ASP A 101 -1.50 -10.84 18.74
C ASP A 101 -2.14 -10.08 17.56
N GLN A 102 -2.57 -8.82 17.77
CA GLN A 102 -3.11 -7.99 16.69
C GLN A 102 -2.05 -7.31 15.84
N PHE A 103 -0.78 -7.43 16.25
CA PHE A 103 0.37 -6.87 15.56
C PHE A 103 1.34 -7.98 15.21
N VAL A 104 1.61 -8.12 13.91
CA VAL A 104 2.58 -9.06 13.38
C VAL A 104 3.82 -8.27 13.00
N TYR A 105 4.97 -8.71 13.50
CA TYR A 105 6.27 -8.13 13.19
C TYR A 105 7.07 -9.12 12.36
N GLU A 106 7.83 -8.61 11.39
CA GLU A 106 8.73 -9.43 10.59
C GLU A 106 10.04 -8.69 10.33
N LEU A 107 11.16 -9.34 10.62
CA LEU A 107 12.49 -8.84 10.26
C LEU A 107 12.98 -9.65 9.06
N GLN A 108 13.31 -8.94 7.99
CA GLN A 108 13.75 -9.51 6.73
C GLN A 108 15.12 -8.96 6.31
N VAL A 109 15.87 -9.79 5.61
CA VAL A 109 17.07 -9.39 4.88
C VAL A 109 16.90 -9.82 3.43
N ASN A 110 16.98 -8.87 2.50
CA ASN A 110 16.72 -9.09 1.07
C ASN A 110 15.37 -9.80 0.79
N GLY A 111 14.35 -9.50 1.59
CA GLY A 111 13.01 -10.10 1.49
C GLY A 111 12.86 -11.48 2.14
N GLU A 112 13.92 -12.05 2.73
CA GLU A 112 13.87 -13.33 3.43
C GLU A 112 13.81 -13.14 4.95
N SER A 113 12.92 -13.88 5.63
CA SER A 113 12.80 -13.80 7.09
C SER A 113 14.04 -14.34 7.79
N ILE A 114 14.42 -13.71 8.90
CA ILE A 114 15.59 -14.14 9.68
C ILE A 114 15.38 -15.53 10.33
N PRO A 115 16.36 -16.47 10.20
CA PRO A 115 16.30 -17.75 10.90
C PRO A 115 16.25 -17.60 12.43
N LYS A 116 15.64 -18.57 13.13
CA LYS A 116 15.44 -18.51 14.59
C LYS A 116 16.71 -18.29 15.42
N ASN A 117 17.87 -18.73 14.92
CA ASN A 117 19.17 -18.56 15.57
C ASN A 117 19.83 -17.19 15.27
N GLY A 118 19.18 -16.33 14.51
CA GLY A 118 19.64 -14.98 14.14
C GLY A 118 20.81 -14.96 13.16
N GLN A 119 21.15 -16.08 12.51
CA GLN A 119 22.30 -16.18 11.60
C GLN A 119 21.82 -16.50 10.19
N LEU A 120 22.30 -15.75 9.22
CA LEU A 120 22.06 -16.00 7.80
C LEU A 120 23.27 -15.62 6.96
N THR A 121 23.35 -16.23 5.79
CA THR A 121 24.36 -15.95 4.78
C THR A 121 23.67 -15.45 3.53
N ILE A 122 24.15 -14.33 2.98
CA ILE A 122 23.58 -13.70 1.78
C ILE A 122 24.67 -13.54 0.72
N PRO A 123 24.31 -13.47 -0.57
CA PRO A 123 25.27 -13.20 -1.63
C PRO A 123 25.86 -11.79 -1.52
N GLU A 124 27.04 -11.58 -2.08
CA GLU A 124 27.59 -10.24 -2.31
C GLU A 124 26.65 -9.34 -3.13
N GLY A 125 26.76 -8.02 -2.92
CA GLY A 125 25.99 -7.02 -3.64
C GLY A 125 25.12 -6.15 -2.73
N ASP A 126 23.88 -5.93 -3.15
CA ASP A 126 22.96 -5.04 -2.45
C ASP A 126 22.30 -5.77 -1.28
N VAL A 127 22.26 -5.09 -0.14
CA VAL A 127 21.70 -5.63 1.09
C VAL A 127 20.66 -4.68 1.64
N GLU A 128 19.48 -5.20 1.89
CA GLU A 128 18.35 -4.52 2.50
C GLU A 128 17.98 -5.25 3.79
N ILE A 129 17.81 -4.51 4.87
CA ILE A 129 17.29 -4.98 6.15
C ILE A 129 16.00 -4.22 6.42
N LEU A 130 14.89 -4.94 6.55
CA LEU A 130 13.56 -4.38 6.75
C LEU A 130 12.90 -4.95 7.99
N LEU A 131 12.35 -4.07 8.83
CA LEU A 131 11.44 -4.43 9.91
C LEU A 131 10.03 -3.97 9.51
N LEU A 132 9.13 -4.94 9.43
CA LEU A 132 7.73 -4.75 9.07
C LEU A 132 6.86 -4.79 10.32
N GLU A 133 5.88 -3.90 10.38
CA GLU A 133 4.77 -3.94 11.34
C GLU A 133 3.47 -4.05 10.55
N LYS A 134 2.66 -5.08 10.85
CA LYS A 134 1.34 -5.29 10.28
C LYS A 134 0.28 -5.33 11.37
N GLY A 135 -0.65 -4.40 11.33
CA GLY A 135 -1.86 -4.43 12.16
C GLY A 135 -2.96 -5.25 11.46
N LEU A 136 -3.63 -6.15 12.19
CA LEU A 136 -4.71 -6.97 11.61
C LEU A 136 -6.01 -6.18 11.32
N GLY A 137 -6.09 -4.93 11.78
CA GLY A 137 -7.11 -3.97 11.34
C GLY A 137 -8.55 -4.21 11.85
N TYR A 138 -8.73 -5.09 12.83
CA TYR A 138 -10.06 -5.39 13.37
C TYR A 138 -10.46 -4.43 14.50
N ASP A 139 -11.67 -3.86 14.40
CA ASP A 139 -12.22 -2.92 15.38
C ASP A 139 -12.88 -3.62 16.59
N PHE A 140 -12.16 -4.55 17.23
CA PHE A 140 -12.60 -5.16 18.49
C PHE A 140 -11.86 -4.67 19.74
N LEU A 141 -10.62 -4.18 19.60
CA LEU A 141 -9.83 -3.69 20.73
C LEU A 141 -10.22 -2.26 21.12
N PRO A 142 -10.47 -1.97 22.41
CA PRO A 142 -10.51 -0.59 22.88
C PRO A 142 -9.17 0.12 22.61
N PRO A 143 -9.15 1.44 22.29
CA PRO A 143 -7.93 2.15 21.89
C PRO A 143 -6.75 2.01 22.88
N LYS A 144 -7.04 2.00 24.19
CA LYS A 144 -6.01 1.80 25.23
C LYS A 144 -5.31 0.44 25.14
N TRP A 145 -6.02 -0.60 24.71
CA TRP A 145 -5.48 -1.95 24.56
C TRP A 145 -4.75 -2.11 23.24
N LEU A 146 -5.25 -1.47 22.17
CA LEU A 146 -4.56 -1.41 20.88
C LEU A 146 -3.14 -0.86 21.03
N GLU A 147 -2.97 0.28 21.72
CA GLU A 147 -1.65 0.87 21.93
C GLU A 147 -0.73 0.03 22.81
N LYS A 148 -1.29 -0.75 23.75
CA LYS A 148 -0.51 -1.69 24.59
C LYS A 148 -0.08 -2.95 23.84
N GLY A 149 -0.76 -3.30 22.75
CA GLY A 149 -0.44 -4.46 21.94
C GLY A 149 0.82 -4.27 21.09
N LYS A 150 1.08 -3.04 20.67
CA LYS A 150 2.25 -2.64 19.89
C LYS A 150 3.55 -2.78 20.69
N LEU A 151 4.67 -2.84 19.97
CA LEU A 151 5.97 -2.53 20.53
C LEU A 151 5.96 -1.11 21.12
N SER A 152 6.70 -0.91 22.20
CA SER A 152 6.74 0.39 22.88
C SER A 152 7.57 1.41 22.11
N GLY A 153 6.95 2.49 21.63
CA GLY A 153 7.65 3.53 20.86
C GLY A 153 7.59 3.25 19.36
N ASP A 154 8.59 3.73 18.61
CA ASP A 154 8.71 3.38 17.19
C ASP A 154 9.32 1.97 17.08
N TYR A 155 8.72 1.10 16.27
CA TYR A 155 9.18 -0.27 16.14
C TYR A 155 10.60 -0.36 15.57
N ILE A 156 11.04 0.61 14.77
CA ILE A 156 12.40 0.61 14.22
C ILE A 156 13.47 0.83 15.30
N ASP A 157 13.12 1.54 16.39
CA ASP A 157 14.01 1.80 17.52
C ASP A 157 14.34 0.52 18.31
N HIS A 158 13.60 -0.58 18.06
CA HIS A 158 13.90 -1.88 18.62
C HIS A 158 15.07 -2.59 17.92
N ILE A 159 15.61 -2.02 16.83
CA ILE A 159 16.92 -2.38 16.24
C ILE A 159 18.01 -1.55 16.92
N LEU A 160 18.92 -2.24 17.59
CA LEU A 160 19.95 -1.67 18.45
C LEU A 160 21.35 -1.96 17.89
N ASN A 161 22.31 -1.08 18.23
CA ASN A 161 23.73 -1.28 17.93
C ASN A 161 24.04 -1.57 16.45
N PHE A 162 23.25 -1.01 15.55
CA PHE A 162 23.45 -1.15 14.12
C PHE A 162 24.25 0.04 13.59
N ASP A 163 25.43 -0.23 13.01
CA ASP A 163 26.23 0.82 12.36
C ASP A 163 25.63 1.15 11.00
N THR A 164 24.89 2.27 10.96
CA THR A 164 24.20 2.76 9.77
C THR A 164 25.03 3.74 8.94
N THR A 165 26.32 3.93 9.25
CA THR A 165 27.19 4.94 8.59
C THR A 165 27.20 4.81 7.06
N ASN A 166 27.19 3.58 6.54
CA ASN A 166 27.20 3.29 5.10
C ASN A 166 25.83 2.78 4.58
N TRP A 167 24.76 3.08 5.31
CA TRP A 167 23.41 2.64 4.99
C TRP A 167 22.51 3.82 4.68
N THR A 168 21.61 3.62 3.74
CA THR A 168 20.54 4.56 3.41
C THR A 168 19.25 4.08 4.07
N PRO A 169 18.54 4.92 4.85
CA PRO A 169 17.25 4.53 5.39
C PRO A 169 16.24 4.27 4.27
N LEU A 170 15.36 3.30 4.48
CA LEU A 170 14.17 3.08 3.65
C LEU A 170 12.92 2.94 4.50
N GLY A 171 11.78 3.20 3.88
CA GLY A 171 10.49 2.89 4.47
C GLY A 171 9.39 2.85 3.42
N THR A 172 8.38 2.03 3.70
CA THR A 172 7.16 1.95 2.92
C THR A 172 5.98 2.04 3.87
N ASP A 173 5.02 2.90 3.55
CA ASP A 173 3.80 3.06 4.30
C ASP A 173 2.61 2.54 3.49
N GLY A 174 1.76 1.75 4.14
CA GLY A 174 0.61 1.10 3.57
C GLY A 174 -0.53 1.06 4.58
N THR A 175 -1.76 0.84 4.10
CA THR A 175 -2.97 0.96 4.94
C THR A 175 -3.00 0.03 6.16
N VAL A 176 -2.38 -1.15 6.07
CA VAL A 176 -2.38 -2.18 7.13
C VAL A 176 -0.99 -2.66 7.52
N ALA A 177 0.02 -2.28 6.75
CA ALA A 177 1.40 -2.72 6.93
C ALA A 177 2.33 -1.57 6.62
N THR A 178 3.29 -1.35 7.50
CA THR A 178 4.38 -0.40 7.31
C THR A 178 5.70 -1.16 7.41
N ALA A 179 6.73 -0.67 6.73
CA ALA A 179 8.07 -1.20 6.84
C ALA A 179 9.05 -0.05 6.98
N GLN A 180 10.05 -0.22 7.83
CA GLN A 180 11.18 0.68 7.99
C GLN A 180 12.47 -0.13 8.01
N GLY A 181 13.57 0.46 7.57
CA GLY A 181 14.83 -0.26 7.53
C GLY A 181 15.95 0.49 6.86
N TYR A 182 16.93 -0.27 6.39
CA TYR A 182 18.16 0.25 5.83
C TYR A 182 18.60 -0.56 4.62
N LYS A 183 19.17 0.12 3.63
CA LYS A 183 19.83 -0.54 2.49
C LYS A 183 21.25 -0.03 2.27
N THR A 184 22.11 -0.91 1.81
CA THR A 184 23.44 -0.57 1.33
C THR A 184 23.71 -1.28 0.00
N THR A 185 24.74 -0.84 -0.70
CA THR A 185 25.10 -1.38 -2.02
C THR A 185 26.53 -1.86 -2.01
N ASN A 186 26.82 -2.85 -2.83
CA ASN A 186 28.18 -3.36 -3.06
C ASN A 186 28.87 -3.99 -1.82
N MET A 187 28.12 -4.63 -0.92
CA MET A 187 28.73 -5.46 0.13
C MET A 187 29.58 -6.56 -0.49
N LYS A 188 30.74 -6.84 0.12
CA LYS A 188 31.75 -7.77 -0.40
C LYS A 188 31.77 -9.08 0.37
N GLU A 189 32.14 -10.16 -0.33
CA GLU A 189 32.44 -11.45 0.30
C GLU A 189 33.36 -11.27 1.52
N GLY A 190 32.99 -11.91 2.62
CA GLY A 190 33.71 -11.84 3.89
C GLY A 190 33.35 -10.64 4.78
N GLU A 191 32.54 -9.69 4.29
CA GLU A 191 31.94 -8.67 5.15
C GLU A 191 30.87 -9.28 6.06
N ARG A 192 30.67 -8.64 7.22
CA ARG A 192 29.70 -9.06 8.22
C ARG A 192 28.93 -7.88 8.74
N VAL A 193 27.61 -8.00 8.75
CA VAL A 193 26.71 -7.08 9.43
C VAL A 193 26.28 -7.70 10.76
N SER A 194 26.30 -6.92 11.82
CA SER A 194 25.78 -7.33 13.13
C SER A 194 24.88 -6.24 13.68
N LEU A 195 23.72 -6.64 14.18
CA LEU A 195 22.80 -5.78 14.92
C LEU A 195 22.22 -6.56 16.11
N ASN A 196 21.70 -5.82 17.08
CA ASN A 196 20.95 -6.37 18.18
C ASN A 196 19.47 -5.99 18.05
N ILE A 197 18.60 -6.77 18.67
CA ILE A 197 17.19 -6.43 18.87
C ILE A 197 16.85 -6.45 20.35
N THR A 198 15.83 -5.68 20.74
CA THR A 198 15.28 -5.73 22.11
C THR A 198 14.67 -7.11 22.45
N ASP A 199 14.51 -7.40 23.73
CA ASP A 199 13.83 -8.64 24.18
C ASP A 199 12.37 -8.72 23.71
N ASP A 200 11.65 -7.58 23.70
CA ASP A 200 10.27 -7.53 23.21
C ASP A 200 10.20 -7.86 21.71
N LEU A 201 11.07 -7.25 20.89
CA LEU A 201 11.12 -7.59 19.45
C LEU A 201 11.56 -9.04 19.21
N LYS A 202 12.51 -9.58 20.00
CA LYS A 202 12.86 -11.02 19.92
C LYS A 202 11.64 -11.90 20.18
N GLU A 203 10.87 -11.61 21.23
CA GLU A 203 9.63 -12.33 21.56
C GLU A 203 8.64 -12.27 20.39
N ARG A 204 8.41 -11.07 19.83
CA ARG A 204 7.49 -10.88 18.69
C ARG A 204 7.93 -11.63 17.43
N LEU A 205 9.23 -11.69 17.16
CA LEU A 205 9.78 -12.41 16.02
C LEU A 205 9.96 -13.92 16.29
N SER A 206 9.66 -14.41 17.51
CA SER A 206 9.89 -15.81 17.90
C SER A 206 11.33 -16.30 17.69
N LEU A 207 12.30 -15.41 17.90
CA LEU A 207 13.73 -15.70 17.76
C LEU A 207 14.33 -16.23 19.07
N LEU A 208 15.40 -17.01 18.97
CA LEU A 208 16.12 -17.58 20.13
C LEU A 208 17.24 -16.65 20.63
N THR A 209 17.53 -15.58 19.91
CA THR A 209 18.65 -14.66 20.17
C THR A 209 18.24 -13.23 19.92
N ASN A 210 18.87 -12.30 20.65
CA ASN A 210 18.78 -10.86 20.36
C ASN A 210 19.82 -10.40 19.35
N LYS A 211 20.80 -11.24 19.00
CA LYS A 211 21.86 -10.89 18.06
C LYS A 211 21.54 -11.42 16.68
N ILE A 212 21.49 -10.54 15.70
CA ILE A 212 21.35 -10.87 14.29
C ILE A 212 22.71 -10.69 13.62
N GLN A 213 23.15 -11.71 12.89
CA GLN A 213 24.43 -11.73 12.19
C GLN A 213 24.21 -12.16 10.74
N ILE A 214 24.59 -11.29 9.83
CA ILE A 214 24.49 -11.50 8.39
C ILE A 214 25.92 -11.59 7.85
N ASP A 215 26.28 -12.76 7.33
CA ASP A 215 27.58 -13.01 6.71
C ASP A 215 27.42 -12.93 5.17
N VAL A 216 28.30 -12.19 4.49
CA VAL A 216 28.26 -12.03 3.03
C VAL A 216 29.20 -13.05 2.36
N ASN A 217 28.68 -13.81 1.39
CA ASN A 217 29.40 -14.87 0.69
C ASN A 217 29.26 -14.80 -0.84
#